data_AF-A0A267GR22-F1
#
_entry.id   AF-A0A267GR22-F1
#
_cell.length_a   1.000
_cell.length_b   1.000
_cell.length_c   1.000
_cell.angle_alpha   90.00
_cell.angle_beta   90.00
_cell.angle_gamma   90.00
#
_symmetry.space_group_name_H-M   'P 1'
#
loop_
_entity.id
_entity.type
_entity.pdbx_description
1 polymer ?
#
loop_
_entity_poly.entity_id
_entity_poly.type
_entity_poly.pdbx_seq_one_letter_code
_entity_poly.pdbx_strand_id
1 'polypeptide(L)'
;MSFSSDEVNFLIYRYLQESGYLHSAYMFGMESHISSTNINGAMVPPAALLQIIQKGLQYTEAEISVGEDGGERAVESLSLIDSVMPEVVEMRKKQLLEAEKSRRLKSEPQSEQQQQPQTNGAAAHSNSNSGGSNHHHGAHSGHNSDKNGAELAGDFLDIPAQRVTLLRGHESEVFICAWNPRQDLLASGSGDSTARLWDATDLAAVAAGDSSRRMVLRHCISRGAWTCPATRT
;
A
#
# COMPACT_ATOMS: atom_id res chain seq x y z
N MET A 1 -17.26 -2.21 14.18
CA MET A 1 -17.41 -3.07 12.99
C MET A 1 -16.22 -4.00 12.96
N SER A 2 -16.42 -5.30 12.77
CA SER A 2 -15.33 -6.28 12.59
C SER A 2 -15.21 -6.63 11.12
N PHE A 3 -13.99 -6.64 10.59
CA PHE A 3 -13.69 -7.12 9.23
C PHE A 3 -13.20 -8.57 9.28
N SER A 4 -13.45 -9.33 8.22
CA SER A 4 -12.94 -10.69 8.04
C SER A 4 -11.56 -10.68 7.37
N SER A 5 -10.75 -11.70 7.66
CA SER A 5 -9.48 -11.92 6.95
C SER A 5 -9.67 -12.03 5.44
N ASP A 6 -10.77 -12.64 4.99
CA ASP A 6 -11.09 -12.80 3.56
C ASP A 6 -11.29 -11.44 2.88
N GLU A 7 -11.94 -10.49 3.57
CA GLU A 7 -12.19 -9.15 3.05
C GLU A 7 -10.88 -8.38 2.88
N VAL A 8 -10.01 -8.45 3.89
CA VAL A 8 -8.67 -7.82 3.85
C VAL A 8 -7.82 -8.44 2.75
N ASN A 9 -7.79 -9.77 2.66
CA ASN A 9 -7.07 -10.49 1.60
C ASN A 9 -7.58 -10.08 0.22
N PHE A 10 -8.88 -9.98 0.01
CA PHE A 10 -9.45 -9.57 -1.26
C PHE A 10 -9.04 -8.15 -1.66
N LEU A 11 -9.03 -7.22 -0.70
CA LEU A 11 -8.59 -5.84 -0.94
C LEU A 11 -7.10 -5.76 -1.29
N ILE A 12 -6.25 -6.56 -0.62
CA ILE A 12 -4.81 -6.66 -0.93
C ILE A 12 -4.61 -7.26 -2.32
N TYR A 13 -5.26 -8.38 -2.63
CA TYR A 13 -5.19 -9.03 -3.93
C TYR A 13 -5.56 -8.07 -5.06
N ARG A 14 -6.67 -7.33 -4.91
CA ARG A 14 -7.11 -6.33 -5.89
C ARG A 14 -6.11 -5.18 -6.03
N TYR A 15 -5.55 -4.68 -4.94
CA TYR A 15 -4.52 -3.66 -4.99
C TYR A 15 -3.27 -4.12 -5.77
N LEU A 16 -2.83 -5.36 -5.56
CA LEU A 16 -1.68 -5.93 -6.27
C LEU A 16 -1.96 -6.02 -7.77
N GLN A 17 -3.16 -6.44 -8.16
CA GLN A 17 -3.58 -6.47 -9.57
C GLN A 17 -3.61 -5.06 -10.18
N GLU A 18 -4.27 -4.12 -9.51
CA GLU A 18 -4.45 -2.73 -9.98
C GLU A 18 -3.13 -1.97 -10.08
N SER A 19 -2.15 -2.29 -9.23
CA SER A 19 -0.81 -1.69 -9.24
C SER A 19 0.15 -2.33 -10.26
N GLY A 20 -0.24 -3.43 -10.91
CA GLY A 20 0.59 -4.16 -11.88
C GLY A 20 1.57 -5.17 -11.28
N TYR A 21 1.44 -5.51 -10.00
CA TYR A 21 2.27 -6.53 -9.34
C TYR A 21 1.76 -7.95 -9.65
N LEU A 22 1.84 -8.35 -10.92
CA LEU A 22 1.24 -9.58 -11.44
C LEU A 22 1.73 -10.85 -10.73
N HIS A 23 3.04 -11.00 -10.53
CA HIS A 23 3.60 -12.19 -9.88
C HIS A 23 3.20 -12.29 -8.41
N SER A 24 3.22 -11.17 -7.69
CA SER A 24 2.78 -11.10 -6.30
C SER A 24 1.29 -11.37 -6.18
N ALA A 25 0.46 -10.81 -7.06
CA ALA A 25 -0.98 -11.05 -7.09
C ALA A 25 -1.28 -12.55 -7.34
N TYR A 26 -0.56 -13.18 -8.27
CA TYR A 26 -0.73 -14.61 -8.56
C TYR A 26 -0.36 -15.50 -7.37
N MET A 27 0.82 -15.28 -6.77
CA MET A 27 1.26 -16.03 -5.58
C MET A 27 0.33 -15.81 -4.39
N PHE A 28 0.00 -14.55 -4.12
CA PHE A 28 -0.88 -14.18 -3.02
C PHE A 28 -2.29 -14.75 -3.20
N GLY A 29 -2.85 -14.72 -4.41
CA GLY A 29 -4.18 -15.28 -4.68
C GLY A 29 -4.26 -16.78 -4.44
N MET A 30 -3.17 -17.51 -4.70
CA MET A 30 -3.06 -18.93 -4.40
C MET A 30 -2.92 -19.20 -2.90
N GLU A 31 -2.02 -18.49 -2.23
CA GLU A 31 -1.74 -18.66 -0.79
C GLU A 31 -2.92 -18.22 0.08
N SER A 32 -3.60 -17.14 -0.29
CA SER A 32 -4.76 -16.61 0.43
C SER A 32 -6.07 -17.32 0.07
N HIS A 33 -6.03 -18.33 -0.81
CA HIS A 33 -7.20 -19.05 -1.33
C HIS A 33 -8.34 -18.12 -1.79
N ILE A 34 -8.02 -17.06 -2.54
CA ILE A 34 -8.98 -15.99 -2.83
C ILE A 34 -10.22 -16.49 -3.60
N SER A 35 -10.04 -17.53 -4.43
CA SER A 35 -11.11 -18.18 -5.20
C SER A 35 -12.15 -18.90 -4.33
N SER A 36 -11.83 -19.24 -3.08
CA SER A 36 -12.77 -19.86 -2.14
C SER A 36 -13.57 -18.84 -1.33
N THR A 37 -13.21 -17.56 -1.39
CA THR A 37 -13.90 -16.50 -0.65
C THR A 37 -15.26 -16.20 -1.27
N ASN A 38 -16.25 -15.82 -0.46
CA ASN A 38 -17.59 -15.48 -0.92
C ASN A 38 -17.72 -14.01 -1.37
N ILE A 39 -16.63 -13.41 -1.84
CA ILE A 39 -16.56 -11.98 -2.15
C ILE A 39 -16.80 -11.77 -3.65
N ASN A 40 -17.83 -10.99 -3.99
CA ASN A 40 -18.11 -10.63 -5.37
C ASN A 40 -17.18 -9.49 -5.83
N GLY A 41 -16.17 -9.82 -6.63
CA GLY A 41 -15.21 -8.85 -7.15
C GLY A 41 -15.80 -7.75 -8.03
N ALA A 42 -16.99 -7.94 -8.61
CA ALA A 42 -17.66 -6.91 -9.40
C ALA A 42 -18.22 -5.77 -8.53
N MET A 43 -18.49 -6.02 -7.26
CA MET A 43 -18.99 -5.01 -6.31
C MET A 43 -17.87 -4.17 -5.69
N VAL A 44 -16.62 -4.61 -5.80
CA VAL A 44 -15.47 -3.92 -5.21
C VAL A 44 -14.93 -2.90 -6.21
N PRO A 45 -15.05 -1.59 -5.93
CA PRO A 45 -14.57 -0.56 -6.83
C PRO A 45 -13.04 -0.58 -6.93
N PRO A 46 -12.46 -0.01 -8.00
CA PRO A 46 -11.01 0.15 -8.09
C PRO A 46 -10.50 1.05 -6.97
N ALA A 47 -9.25 0.80 -6.54
CA ALA A 47 -8.59 1.50 -5.45
C ALA A 47 -9.32 1.44 -4.09
N ALA A 48 -10.20 0.44 -3.88
CA ALA A 48 -10.95 0.30 -2.63
C ALA A 48 -10.05 0.25 -1.38
N LEU A 49 -8.91 -0.47 -1.45
CA LEU A 49 -7.95 -0.54 -0.35
C LEU A 49 -7.39 0.85 -0.01
N LEU A 50 -6.97 1.61 -1.02
CA LEU A 50 -6.42 2.96 -0.84
C LEU A 50 -7.45 3.92 -0.25
N GLN A 51 -8.71 3.83 -0.69
CA GLN A 51 -9.80 4.64 -0.13
C GLN A 51 -10.04 4.35 1.35
N ILE A 52 -10.01 3.07 1.75
CA ILE A 52 -10.18 2.68 3.15
C ILE A 52 -9.01 3.20 4.00
N ILE A 53 -7.78 3.05 3.50
CA ILE A 53 -6.58 3.57 4.19
C ILE A 53 -6.66 5.10 4.35
N GLN A 54 -7.04 5.82 3.29
CA GLN A 54 -7.20 7.28 3.35
C GLN A 54 -8.28 7.71 4.35
N LYS A 55 -9.42 7.01 4.39
CA LYS A 55 -10.47 7.27 5.37
C LYS A 55 -10.01 6.93 6.80
N GLY A 56 -9.21 5.88 6.97
CA GLY A 56 -8.59 5.53 8.25
C GLY A 56 -7.68 6.65 8.76
N LEU A 57 -6.84 7.21 7.87
CA LEU A 57 -5.99 8.35 8.19
C LEU A 57 -6.80 9.58 8.64
N GLN A 58 -7.84 9.93 7.88
CA GLN A 58 -8.75 11.04 8.22
C GLN A 58 -9.49 10.80 9.55
N TYR A 59 -9.85 9.55 9.83
CA TYR A 59 -10.48 9.18 11.09
C TYR A 59 -9.50 9.37 12.26
N THR A 60 -8.23 8.96 12.11
CA THR A 60 -7.19 9.22 13.12
C THR A 60 -6.96 10.72 13.32
N GLU A 61 -6.91 11.51 12.25
CA GLU A 61 -6.82 12.97 12.34
C GLU A 61 -8.00 13.57 13.11
N ALA A 62 -9.22 13.09 12.83
CA ALA A 62 -10.43 13.53 13.52
C ALA A 62 -10.40 13.17 15.02
N GLU A 63 -9.91 11.98 15.38
CA GLU A 63 -9.74 11.59 16.79
C GLU A 63 -8.69 12.42 17.54
N ILE A 64 -7.73 13.02 16.83
CA ILE A 64 -6.77 13.96 17.42
C ILE A 64 -7.38 15.37 17.49
N SER A 65 -8.18 15.76 16.51
CA SER A 65 -8.77 17.10 16.43
C SER A 65 -9.89 17.33 17.43
N VAL A 66 -10.65 16.30 17.79
CA VAL A 66 -11.74 16.42 18.76
C VAL A 66 -11.17 16.51 20.17
N GLY A 67 -11.36 17.68 20.80
CA GLY A 67 -11.04 17.88 22.22
C GLY A 67 -12.05 17.19 23.15
N GLU A 68 -11.66 17.03 24.42
CA GLU A 68 -12.52 16.43 25.47
C GLU A 68 -13.82 17.24 25.68
N ASP A 69 -13.78 18.54 25.37
CA ASP A 69 -14.92 19.47 25.42
C ASP A 69 -15.82 19.40 24.15
N GLY A 70 -15.49 18.53 23.19
CA GLY A 70 -16.18 18.43 21.89
C GLY A 70 -15.83 19.57 20.91
N GLY A 71 -14.87 20.43 21.26
CA GLY A 71 -14.38 21.49 20.38
C GLY A 71 -13.45 20.95 19.28
N GLU A 72 -13.59 21.47 18.06
CA GLU A 72 -12.71 21.15 16.94
C GLU A 72 -11.38 21.89 17.05
N ARG A 73 -10.26 21.17 16.88
CA ARG A 73 -8.91 21.72 16.82
C ARG A 73 -8.39 21.64 15.39
N ALA A 74 -7.70 22.68 14.93
CA ALA A 74 -6.96 22.60 13.68
C ALA A 74 -5.76 21.65 13.87
N VAL A 75 -5.75 20.55 13.13
CA VAL A 75 -4.68 19.54 13.14
C VAL A 75 -3.99 19.59 11.78
N GLU A 76 -2.66 19.60 11.78
CA GLU A 76 -1.87 19.43 10.55
C GLU A 76 -2.02 18.01 10.02
N SER A 77 -2.01 17.85 8.70
CA SER A 77 -2.11 16.54 8.04
C SER A 77 -1.08 15.54 8.57
N LEU A 78 -1.51 14.35 8.95
CA LEU A 78 -0.66 13.25 9.39
C LEU A 78 -0.12 12.48 8.17
N SER A 79 1.12 12.01 8.29
CA SER A 79 1.62 10.99 7.40
C SER A 79 0.96 9.64 7.70
N LEU A 80 0.87 8.78 6.69
CA LEU A 80 0.34 7.43 6.85
C LEU A 80 1.13 6.63 7.91
N ILE A 81 2.46 6.81 7.95
CA ILE A 81 3.31 6.13 8.94
C ILE A 81 3.05 6.64 10.37
N ASP A 82 2.82 7.94 10.53
CA ASP A 82 2.58 8.53 11.83
C ASP A 82 1.22 8.10 12.38
N SER A 83 0.23 7.93 11.50
CA SER A 83 -1.12 7.50 11.89
C SER A 83 -1.18 6.08 12.46
N VAL A 84 -0.26 5.20 12.05
CA VAL A 84 -0.17 3.83 12.55
C VAL A 84 0.73 3.69 13.77
N MET A 85 1.43 4.76 14.18
CA MET A 85 2.31 4.76 15.35
C MET A 85 1.61 5.37 16.58
N PRO A 86 1.20 4.56 17.58
CA PRO A 86 0.41 5.05 18.70
C PRO A 86 1.16 6.10 19.55
N GLU A 87 2.48 5.95 19.72
CA GLU A 87 3.30 6.91 20.48
C GLU A 87 3.32 8.30 19.82
N VAL A 88 3.37 8.34 18.48
CA VAL A 88 3.37 9.59 17.71
C VAL A 88 2.02 10.28 17.81
N VAL A 89 0.94 9.50 17.69
CA VAL A 89 -0.45 9.99 17.86
C VAL A 89 -0.66 10.58 19.25
N GLU A 90 -0.20 9.90 20.31
CA GLU A 90 -0.30 10.39 21.69
C GLU A 90 0.53 11.65 21.92
N MET A 91 1.77 11.68 21.43
CA MET A 91 2.63 12.86 21.51
C MET A 91 1.96 14.06 20.84
N ARG A 92 1.33 13.84 19.68
CA ARG A 92 0.61 14.89 18.96
C ARG A 92 -0.60 15.40 19.73
N LYS A 93 -1.39 14.51 20.34
CA LYS A 93 -2.50 14.89 21.24
C LYS A 93 -2.00 15.75 22.41
N LYS A 94 -0.89 15.39 23.04
CA LYS A 94 -0.29 16.16 24.16
C LYS A 94 0.17 17.55 23.73
N GLN A 95 0.86 17.66 22.59
CA GLN A 95 1.30 18.95 22.05
C GLN A 95 0.13 19.91 21.82
N LEU A 96 -0.99 19.42 21.27
CA LEU A 96 -2.19 20.23 21.05
C LEU A 96 -2.85 20.66 22.37
N LEU A 97 -2.90 19.78 23.37
CA LEU A 97 -3.41 20.11 24.70
C LEU A 97 -2.57 21.18 25.41
N GLU A 98 -1.23 21.09 25.30
CA GLU A 98 -0.31 22.09 25.86
C GLU A 98 -0.41 23.44 25.15
N ALA A 99 -0.55 23.43 23.81
CA ALA A 99 -0.80 24.63 23.03
C ALA A 99 -2.12 25.31 23.44
N GLU A 100 -3.18 24.53 23.72
CA GLU A 100 -4.47 25.04 24.17
C GLU A 100 -4.41 25.65 25.58
N LYS A 101 -3.75 24.96 26.54
CA LYS A 101 -3.51 25.50 27.89
C LYS A 101 -2.75 26.81 27.85
N SER A 102 -1.71 26.87 27.01
CA SER A 102 -0.89 28.07 26.81
C SER A 102 -1.69 29.22 26.21
N ARG A 103 -2.66 28.95 25.31
CA ARG A 103 -3.58 29.95 24.77
C ARG A 103 -4.57 30.47 25.83
N ARG A 104 -5.15 29.60 26.66
CA ARG A 104 -6.06 30.01 27.76
C ARG A 104 -5.36 30.85 28.82
N LEU A 105 -4.13 30.49 29.20
CA LEU A 105 -3.34 31.24 30.20
C LEU A 105 -2.91 32.63 29.69
N LYS A 106 -2.79 32.81 28.37
CA LYS A 106 -2.51 34.12 27.77
C LYS A 106 -3.74 35.04 27.67
N SER A 107 -4.96 34.50 27.85
CA SER A 107 -6.20 35.27 27.75
C SER A 107 -6.76 35.80 29.09
N GLU A 108 -6.12 35.54 30.23
CA GLU A 108 -6.39 36.26 31.48
C GLU A 108 -5.16 37.10 31.85
N PRO A 109 -5.27 38.45 31.82
CA PRO A 109 -5.80 39.13 33.02
C PRO A 109 -6.71 40.36 32.80
N GLN A 110 -7.52 40.60 33.85
CA GLN A 110 -8.18 41.83 34.34
C GLN A 110 -9.63 42.16 33.97
N SER A 111 -10.50 41.96 34.98
CA SER A 111 -11.86 42.46 35.16
C SER A 111 -11.91 43.89 35.72
N GLU A 112 -12.76 44.72 35.09
CA GLU A 112 -13.60 45.85 35.53
C GLU A 112 -13.19 46.94 36.58
N GLN A 113 -13.64 48.18 36.24
CA GLN A 113 -13.85 49.44 37.03
C GLN A 113 -12.70 50.48 37.02
N GLN A 114 -12.86 51.79 36.75
CA GLN A 114 -14.00 52.71 36.55
C GLN A 114 -13.52 54.08 35.95
N GLN A 115 -14.37 54.66 35.08
CA GLN A 115 -14.69 56.10 34.86
C GLN A 115 -13.66 57.20 34.41
N GLN A 116 -13.90 57.64 33.15
CA GLN A 116 -13.79 58.92 32.39
C GLN A 116 -13.73 60.29 33.14
N PRO A 117 -13.39 61.48 32.51
CA PRO A 117 -14.01 61.94 31.24
C PRO A 117 -13.35 63.02 30.30
N GLN A 118 -13.98 63.15 29.10
CA GLN A 118 -14.10 64.26 28.10
C GLN A 118 -12.90 64.57 27.13
N THR A 119 -13.06 64.89 25.84
CA THR A 119 -14.04 65.79 25.16
C THR A 119 -14.20 65.54 23.63
N ASN A 120 -15.42 65.81 23.13
CA ASN A 120 -15.87 66.40 21.84
C ASN A 120 -15.47 65.74 20.49
N GLY A 121 -16.39 65.19 19.68
CA GLY A 121 -17.46 65.82 18.88
C GLY A 121 -17.24 65.31 17.42
N ALA A 122 -18.20 64.98 16.54
CA ALA A 122 -19.56 65.45 16.32
C ALA A 122 -20.32 64.46 15.39
N ALA A 123 -21.66 64.58 15.41
CA ALA A 123 -22.66 64.32 14.35
C ALA A 123 -22.61 62.97 13.57
N ALA A 124 -23.50 62.01 13.84
CA ALA A 124 -24.89 61.94 13.37
C ALA A 124 -25.04 61.78 11.83
N HIS A 125 -25.45 60.59 11.36
CA HIS A 125 -26.78 60.37 10.77
C HIS A 125 -26.98 58.89 10.34
N SER A 126 -28.13 58.36 10.76
CA SER A 126 -28.98 57.29 10.17
C SER A 126 -28.62 56.82 8.73
N ASN A 127 -28.79 55.56 8.33
CA ASN A 127 -30.09 54.88 8.24
C ASN A 127 -29.93 53.42 7.72
N SER A 128 -30.98 52.65 7.98
CA SER A 128 -31.34 51.31 7.52
C SER A 128 -31.15 50.97 6.02
N ASN A 129 -30.84 49.68 5.74
CA ASN A 129 -31.75 48.69 5.14
C ASN A 129 -31.13 47.78 4.07
N SER A 130 -31.45 46.49 4.18
CA SER A 130 -31.76 45.49 3.14
C SER A 130 -30.90 45.32 1.87
N GLY A 131 -30.42 44.08 1.69
CA GLY A 131 -30.73 43.27 0.51
C GLY A 131 -29.85 43.43 -0.74
N GLY A 132 -29.29 42.32 -1.22
CA GLY A 132 -28.76 42.27 -2.59
C GLY A 132 -27.72 41.20 -2.82
N SER A 133 -28.19 40.02 -3.26
CA SER A 133 -27.41 38.96 -3.89
C SER A 133 -26.53 39.47 -5.04
N ASN A 134 -25.38 38.83 -5.27
CA ASN A 134 -25.01 38.42 -6.64
C ASN A 134 -23.93 37.33 -6.65
N HIS A 135 -24.31 36.22 -7.29
CA HIS A 135 -23.44 35.17 -7.79
C HIS A 135 -22.60 35.69 -8.97
N HIS A 136 -21.35 35.25 -9.07
CA HIS A 136 -20.67 35.14 -10.35
C HIS A 136 -20.20 33.70 -10.60
N HIS A 137 -20.87 33.08 -11.56
CA HIS A 137 -20.44 31.92 -12.32
C HIS A 137 -19.38 32.31 -13.36
N GLY A 138 -18.40 31.45 -13.53
CA GLY A 138 -17.64 31.23 -14.77
C GLY A 138 -17.05 29.81 -14.65
N ALA A 139 -17.64 28.74 -15.19
CA ALA A 139 -18.01 28.43 -16.57
C ALA A 139 -16.81 28.44 -17.54
N HIS A 140 -16.13 27.30 -17.64
CA HIS A 140 -15.49 26.85 -18.87
C HIS A 140 -15.93 25.41 -19.18
N SER A 141 -16.93 25.33 -20.06
CA SER A 141 -17.18 24.25 -21.02
C SER A 141 -16.02 24.21 -22.03
N GLY A 142 -15.62 23.12 -22.69
CA GLY A 142 -16.14 21.75 -22.75
C GLY A 142 -15.51 20.98 -23.92
N HIS A 143 -15.98 19.74 -24.10
CA HIS A 143 -15.91 18.88 -25.30
C HIS A 143 -14.51 18.32 -25.70
N ASN A 144 -14.35 17.08 -26.19
CA ASN A 144 -15.32 16.20 -26.83
C ASN A 144 -14.94 14.71 -26.69
N SER A 145 -15.96 13.87 -26.86
CA SER A 145 -15.98 12.42 -26.95
C SER A 145 -15.12 11.83 -28.06
N ASP A 146 -14.53 10.66 -27.81
CA ASP A 146 -14.40 9.61 -28.83
C ASP A 146 -14.81 8.25 -28.28
N LYS A 147 -15.76 7.67 -29.02
CA LYS A 147 -16.28 6.32 -28.88
C LYS A 147 -15.21 5.36 -29.38
N ASN A 148 -14.98 4.26 -28.66
CA ASN A 148 -14.70 2.95 -29.24
C ASN A 148 -14.91 1.88 -28.17
N GLY A 149 -16.11 1.29 -28.20
CA GLY A 149 -16.31 -0.05 -27.68
C GLY A 149 -15.80 -1.04 -28.72
N ALA A 150 -14.84 -1.86 -28.33
CA ALA A 150 -14.47 -3.12 -28.97
C ALA A 150 -14.12 -4.05 -27.79
N GLU A 151 -15.06 -4.90 -27.41
CA GLU A 151 -15.06 -6.32 -27.79
C GLU A 151 -14.04 -7.14 -27.01
N LEU A 152 -14.60 -8.15 -26.35
CA LEU A 152 -13.96 -9.23 -25.64
C LEU A 152 -12.92 -9.91 -26.56
N ALA A 153 -11.65 -9.88 -26.19
CA ALA A 153 -10.66 -10.83 -26.71
C ALA A 153 -9.74 -11.22 -25.56
N GLY A 154 -9.87 -12.47 -25.12
CA GLY A 154 -8.95 -13.11 -24.21
C GLY A 154 -7.61 -13.34 -24.88
N ASP A 155 -6.75 -12.32 -24.88
CA ASP A 155 -5.33 -12.50 -25.14
C ASP A 155 -4.68 -12.95 -23.83
N PHE A 156 -4.73 -14.27 -23.65
CA PHE A 156 -3.87 -15.00 -22.74
C PHE A 156 -2.44 -14.49 -22.93
N LEU A 157 -1.82 -13.99 -21.85
CA LEU A 157 -0.44 -13.50 -21.86
C LEU A 157 0.51 -14.57 -22.39
N ASP A 158 0.80 -14.55 -23.69
CA ASP A 158 1.93 -15.29 -24.24
C ASP A 158 3.20 -14.57 -23.81
N ILE A 159 3.87 -15.13 -22.79
CA ILE A 159 5.20 -14.68 -22.40
C ILE A 159 6.12 -14.93 -23.61
N PRO A 160 6.69 -13.88 -24.23
CA PRO A 160 7.52 -14.05 -25.41
C PRO A 160 8.73 -14.91 -25.05
N ALA A 161 9.07 -15.88 -25.90
CA ALA A 161 10.15 -16.85 -25.65
C ALA A 161 11.51 -16.18 -25.34
N GLN A 162 11.72 -14.95 -25.83
CA GLN A 162 12.89 -14.13 -25.56
C GLN A 162 13.03 -13.70 -24.09
N ARG A 163 11.94 -13.78 -23.29
CA ARG A 163 11.92 -13.50 -21.85
C ARG A 163 12.03 -14.76 -20.99
N VAL A 164 12.16 -15.94 -21.62
CA VAL A 164 12.27 -17.23 -20.94
C VAL A 164 13.71 -17.72 -21.05
N THR A 165 14.33 -18.02 -19.91
CA THR A 165 15.65 -18.67 -19.89
C THR A 165 15.50 -20.13 -19.51
N LEU A 166 16.05 -21.03 -20.32
CA LEU A 166 15.97 -22.46 -20.09
C LEU A 166 17.18 -22.98 -19.31
N LEU A 167 16.93 -23.38 -18.07
CA LEU A 167 17.94 -23.95 -17.18
C LEU A 167 18.09 -25.45 -17.40
N ARG A 168 18.91 -25.83 -18.38
CA ARG A 168 19.08 -27.23 -18.77
C ARG A 168 19.92 -28.02 -17.77
N GLY A 169 19.46 -29.22 -17.43
CA GLY A 169 20.34 -30.32 -17.06
C GLY A 169 19.86 -31.21 -15.92
N HIS A 170 18.70 -30.95 -15.32
CA HIS A 170 18.01 -32.01 -14.60
C HIS A 170 17.65 -33.16 -15.55
N GLU A 171 17.82 -34.39 -15.09
CA GLU A 171 17.60 -35.61 -15.90
C GLU A 171 16.19 -36.21 -15.70
N SER A 172 15.40 -35.63 -14.78
CA SER A 172 14.03 -36.03 -14.44
C SER A 172 13.23 -34.79 -14.00
N GLU A 173 11.95 -34.96 -13.68
CA GLU A 173 11.01 -33.93 -13.25
C GLU A 173 11.57 -33.07 -12.12
N VAL A 174 11.29 -31.77 -12.17
CA VAL A 174 11.60 -30.81 -11.10
C VAL A 174 10.35 -30.63 -10.26
N PHE A 175 10.41 -31.01 -8.99
CA PHE A 175 9.26 -30.94 -8.08
C PHE A 175 9.20 -29.63 -7.31
N ILE A 176 10.34 -28.96 -7.14
CA ILE A 176 10.45 -27.76 -6.30
C ILE A 176 11.46 -26.78 -6.88
N CYS A 177 11.16 -25.49 -6.72
CA CYS A 177 12.12 -24.41 -6.94
C CYS A 177 11.91 -23.28 -5.91
N ALA A 178 12.99 -22.59 -5.55
CA ALA A 178 12.94 -21.49 -4.59
C ALA A 178 14.02 -20.44 -4.89
N TRP A 179 13.63 -19.16 -4.95
CA TRP A 179 14.55 -18.04 -5.09
C TRP A 179 15.14 -17.64 -3.73
N ASN A 180 16.41 -17.25 -3.71
CA ASN A 180 16.99 -16.55 -2.58
C ASN A 180 16.52 -15.08 -2.60
N PRO A 181 15.91 -14.55 -1.52
CA PRO A 181 15.40 -13.18 -1.50
C PRO A 181 16.48 -12.10 -1.40
N ARG A 182 17.74 -12.48 -1.13
CA ARG A 182 18.88 -11.55 -0.96
C ARG A 182 19.95 -11.66 -2.04
N GLN A 183 20.00 -12.79 -2.74
CA GLN A 183 21.00 -13.07 -3.78
C GLN A 183 20.29 -13.57 -5.03
N ASP A 184 20.87 -13.32 -6.19
CA ASP A 184 20.39 -13.80 -7.48
C ASP A 184 20.66 -15.31 -7.65
N LEU A 185 20.11 -16.13 -6.75
CA LEU A 185 20.27 -17.57 -6.73
C LEU A 185 18.91 -18.26 -6.73
N LEU A 186 18.77 -19.26 -7.59
CA LEU A 186 17.62 -20.14 -7.64
C LEU A 186 18.05 -21.55 -7.24
N ALA A 187 17.32 -22.17 -6.32
CA ALA A 187 17.46 -23.58 -6.00
C ALA A 187 16.37 -24.39 -6.72
N SER A 188 16.72 -25.57 -7.26
CA SER A 188 15.75 -26.53 -7.80
C SER A 188 16.03 -27.94 -7.29
N GLY A 189 14.98 -28.70 -6.99
CA GLY A 189 15.06 -30.11 -6.59
C GLY A 189 14.33 -31.01 -7.57
N SER A 190 14.97 -32.11 -7.99
CA SER A 190 14.47 -33.00 -9.04
C SER A 190 14.42 -34.46 -8.60
N GLY A 191 13.59 -35.24 -9.30
CA GLY A 191 13.55 -36.70 -9.24
C GLY A 191 14.86 -37.37 -9.67
N ASP A 192 15.80 -36.63 -10.30
CA ASP A 192 17.15 -37.11 -10.63
C ASP A 192 18.06 -37.30 -9.39
N SER A 193 17.49 -37.20 -8.18
CA SER A 193 18.19 -37.29 -6.89
C SER A 193 19.24 -36.19 -6.68
N THR A 194 19.10 -35.08 -7.42
CA THR A 194 19.95 -33.89 -7.27
C THR A 194 19.13 -32.64 -6.95
N ALA A 195 19.72 -31.78 -6.14
CA ALA A 195 19.34 -30.38 -6.04
C ALA A 195 20.39 -29.53 -6.77
N ARG A 196 19.98 -28.46 -7.44
CA ARG A 196 20.88 -27.59 -8.18
C ARG A 196 20.68 -26.14 -7.78
N LEU A 197 21.79 -25.43 -7.72
CA LEU A 197 21.82 -23.99 -7.51
C LEU A 197 22.21 -23.30 -8.82
N TRP A 198 21.41 -22.32 -9.19
CA TRP A 198 21.55 -21.53 -10.41
C TRP A 198 21.84 -20.09 -10.02
N ASP A 199 22.94 -19.55 -10.49
CA ASP A 199 23.26 -18.14 -10.36
C ASP A 199 22.62 -17.36 -11.51
N ALA A 200 21.72 -16.46 -11.16
CA ALA A 200 20.97 -15.68 -12.13
C ALA A 200 21.77 -14.53 -12.75
N THR A 201 22.89 -14.13 -12.13
CA THR A 201 23.84 -13.19 -12.76
C THR A 201 24.58 -13.81 -13.94
N ASP A 202 24.72 -15.14 -13.94
CA ASP A 202 25.46 -15.91 -14.96
C ASP A 202 24.53 -16.49 -16.05
N LEU A 203 23.20 -16.35 -15.91
CA LEU A 203 22.20 -16.83 -16.87
C LEU A 203 22.42 -16.27 -18.29
N ALA A 204 22.96 -15.04 -18.41
CA ALA A 204 23.31 -14.44 -19.69
C ALA A 204 24.51 -15.12 -20.36
N ALA A 205 25.45 -15.68 -19.58
CA ALA A 205 26.61 -16.41 -20.09
C ALA A 205 26.31 -17.89 -20.37
N VAL A 206 25.32 -18.49 -19.69
CA VAL A 206 24.87 -19.87 -19.97
C VAL A 206 24.30 -20.00 -21.39
N ALA A 207 23.73 -18.94 -21.97
CA ALA A 207 23.35 -18.89 -23.38
C ALA A 207 24.56 -19.00 -24.35
N ALA A 208 25.76 -18.64 -23.88
CA ALA A 208 27.03 -18.73 -24.61
C ALA A 208 27.82 -20.02 -24.34
N GLY A 209 27.24 -20.98 -23.60
CA GLY A 209 27.81 -22.33 -23.43
C GLY A 209 28.81 -22.50 -22.29
N ASP A 210 29.03 -21.47 -21.46
CA ASP A 210 29.88 -21.60 -20.29
C ASP A 210 29.06 -22.06 -19.07
N SER A 211 29.42 -23.22 -18.50
CA SER A 211 28.74 -23.84 -17.34
C SER A 211 29.47 -23.57 -16.01
N SER A 212 30.31 -22.54 -15.97
CA SER A 212 31.35 -22.38 -14.95
C SER A 212 30.87 -22.09 -13.51
N ARG A 213 29.57 -22.00 -13.23
CA ARG A 213 29.11 -21.85 -11.83
C ARG A 213 27.82 -22.56 -11.44
N ARG A 214 27.55 -23.72 -12.04
CA ARG A 214 26.44 -24.59 -11.61
C ARG A 214 26.87 -25.51 -10.46
N MET A 215 26.32 -25.30 -9.26
CA MET A 215 26.51 -26.25 -8.16
C MET A 215 25.43 -27.34 -8.19
N VAL A 216 25.87 -28.60 -8.29
CA VAL A 216 25.00 -29.77 -8.23
C VAL A 216 25.20 -30.45 -6.88
N LEU A 217 24.18 -30.38 -6.04
CA LEU A 217 24.10 -31.05 -4.75
C LEU A 217 23.46 -32.43 -4.97
N ARG A 218 24.20 -33.50 -4.67
CA ARG A 218 23.67 -34.86 -4.73
C ARG A 218 23.22 -35.29 -3.35
N HIS A 219 22.11 -36.03 -3.27
CA HIS A 219 21.71 -36.66 -2.03
C HIS A 219 22.82 -37.61 -1.55
N CYS A 220 23.41 -37.33 -0.38
CA CYS A 220 24.38 -38.21 0.26
C CYS A 220 23.77 -38.78 1.55
N ILE A 221 23.47 -40.07 1.59
CA ILE A 221 23.18 -40.77 2.84
C ILE A 221 24.51 -41.28 3.38
N SER A 222 25.15 -40.48 4.23
CA SER A 222 26.35 -40.91 4.97
C SER A 222 25.97 -41.15 6.43
N ARG A 223 25.87 -42.44 6.79
CA ARG A 223 26.08 -42.93 8.16
C ARG A 223 27.43 -43.65 8.17
N GLY A 224 28.51 -42.91 8.39
CA GLY A 224 29.82 -43.47 8.71
C GLY A 224 30.60 -44.12 7.56
N ALA A 225 31.84 -43.62 7.38
CA ALA A 225 33.03 -44.25 6.77
C ALA A 225 32.99 -44.96 5.41
N TRP A 226 31.90 -45.00 4.64
CA TRP A 226 31.92 -45.55 3.26
C TRP A 226 31.04 -44.74 2.30
N THR A 227 31.62 -44.33 1.16
CA THR A 227 30.91 -43.64 0.08
C THR A 227 30.60 -44.62 -1.04
N CYS A 228 29.33 -44.73 -1.43
CA CYS A 228 28.93 -45.36 -2.70
C CYS A 228 28.17 -44.34 -3.56
N PRO A 229 28.45 -44.27 -4.87
CA PRO A 229 27.65 -43.44 -5.78
C PRO A 229 26.28 -44.11 -5.95
N ALA A 230 25.20 -43.42 -5.60
CA ALA A 230 23.86 -43.91 -5.88
C ALA A 230 23.65 -43.91 -7.41
N THR A 231 23.78 -45.09 -8.00
CA THR A 231 23.47 -45.39 -9.40
C THR A 231 21.97 -45.33 -9.65
N ARG A 232 21.64 -44.83 -10.86
CA ARG A 232 20.38 -45.03 -11.61
C ARG A 232 19.49 -46.16 -11.09
N THR A 233 18.25 -45.80 -10.80
CA THR A 233 17.06 -46.63 -11.05
C THR A 233 16.01 -45.75 -11.67
#